data_AF-A0A6L5K047-F1
#
_entry.id   AF-A0A6L5K047-F1
#
_cell.length_a   1.000
_cell.length_b   1.000
_cell.length_c   1.000
_cell.angle_alpha   90.00
_cell.angle_beta   90.00
_cell.angle_gamma   90.00
#
_symmetry.space_group_name_H-M   'P 1'
#
loop_
_entity.id
_entity.type
_entity.pdbx_description
1 polymer ?
#
loop_
_entity_poly.entity_id
_entity_poly.type
_entity_poly.pdbx_seq_one_letter_code
_entity_poly.pdbx_strand_id
1 'polypeptide(L)'
;KNLFEGFTAEAQFLSMPHTRQWYRQEHTFPKIIDRDTYDYWVSLGRKSTADRASDEVERLLKENPPILLEDDIIQELQKIMLADARDNGISTLPELKS
;
A
#
# COMPACT_ATOMS: atom_id res chain seq x y z
N LYS A 1 20.42 7.83 32.88
CA LYS A 1 20.09 6.52 33.49
C LYS A 1 20.35 5.45 32.44
N ASN A 2 21.06 4.38 32.75
CA ASN A 2 21.32 3.31 31.78
C ASN A 2 20.05 2.47 31.62
N LEU A 3 19.49 2.38 30.41
CA LEU A 3 18.24 1.66 30.13
C LEU A 3 18.38 0.14 30.32
N PHE A 4 19.61 -0.37 30.38
CA PHE A 4 19.91 -1.80 30.51
C PHE A 4 20.37 -2.22 31.91
N GLU A 5 20.28 -1.33 32.89
CA GLU A 5 20.63 -1.66 34.28
C GLU A 5 19.67 -2.71 34.86
N GLY A 6 20.21 -3.83 35.36
CA GLY A 6 19.45 -4.91 35.98
C GLY A 6 18.99 -6.02 35.04
N PHE A 7 19.38 -6.01 33.76
CA PHE A 7 19.12 -7.13 32.85
C PHE A 7 20.27 -8.15 32.82
N THR A 8 19.92 -9.42 32.66
CA THR A 8 20.86 -10.53 32.45
C THR A 8 20.82 -11.01 31.00
N ALA A 9 21.71 -11.93 30.63
CA ALA A 9 21.74 -12.50 29.27
C ALA A 9 20.45 -13.26 28.91
N GLU A 10 19.72 -13.75 29.90
CA GLU A 10 18.48 -14.50 29.75
C GLU A 10 17.23 -13.60 29.69
N ALA A 11 17.39 -12.29 29.91
CA ALA A 11 16.27 -11.36 29.89
C ALA A 11 15.52 -11.35 28.55
N GLN A 12 14.20 -11.26 28.60
CA GLN A 12 13.33 -11.16 27.44
C GLN A 12 12.61 -9.81 27.44
N PHE A 13 12.66 -9.11 26.31
CA PHE A 13 12.14 -7.75 26.21
C PHE A 13 10.71 -7.67 25.65
N LEU A 14 10.16 -8.77 25.12
CA LEU A 14 8.87 -8.78 24.42
C LEU A 14 7.69 -8.35 25.31
N SER A 15 7.68 -8.73 26.59
CA SER A 15 6.59 -8.44 27.52
C SER A 15 6.75 -7.11 28.26
N MET A 16 7.82 -6.36 28.01
CA MET A 16 8.16 -5.19 28.81
C MET A 16 7.32 -3.95 28.45
N PRO A 17 6.99 -3.09 29.43
CA PRO A 17 6.24 -1.85 29.18
C PRO A 17 6.89 -0.96 28.12
N HIS A 18 8.22 -0.87 28.12
CA HIS A 18 8.99 -0.10 27.13
C HIS A 18 8.75 -0.59 25.70
N THR A 19 8.93 -1.89 25.46
CA THR A 19 8.67 -2.51 24.15
C THR A 19 7.23 -2.29 23.73
N ARG A 20 6.26 -2.48 24.63
CA ARG A 20 4.83 -2.24 24.33
C ARG A 20 4.54 -0.78 23.92
N GLN A 21 5.22 0.19 24.54
CA GLN A 21 5.06 1.61 24.22
C GLN A 21 5.63 1.97 22.85
N TRP A 22 6.82 1.46 22.52
CA TRP A 22 7.60 1.95 21.38
C TRP A 22 7.52 1.07 20.12
N TYR A 23 7.17 -0.22 20.23
CA TYR A 23 7.29 -1.14 19.09
C TYR A 23 6.49 -0.69 17.86
N ARG A 24 5.30 -0.10 18.03
CA ARG A 24 4.49 0.40 16.90
C ARG A 24 5.02 1.69 16.28
N GLN A 25 5.77 2.48 17.05
CA GLN A 25 6.28 3.78 16.62
C GLN A 25 7.62 3.64 15.90
N GLU A 26 8.46 2.72 16.37
CA GLU A 26 9.83 2.56 15.88
C GLU A 26 9.95 1.49 14.78
N HIS A 27 9.04 0.51 14.73
CA HIS A 27 9.11 -0.56 13.74
C HIS A 27 8.24 -0.23 12.51
N THR A 28 8.79 -0.53 11.34
CA THR A 28 8.00 -0.57 10.11
C THR A 28 7.26 -1.90 10.01
N PHE A 29 5.97 -1.85 9.68
CA PHE A 29 5.14 -3.02 9.37
C PHE A 29 4.94 -3.09 7.85
N PRO A 30 5.81 -3.80 7.12
CA PRO A 30 5.71 -3.88 5.68
C PRO A 30 4.47 -4.67 5.27
N LYS A 31 3.82 -4.26 4.18
CA LYS A 31 2.64 -4.96 3.64
C LYS A 31 2.99 -6.12 2.71
N ILE A 32 4.09 -6.00 1.97
CA ILE A 32 4.46 -6.95 0.89
C ILE A 32 5.53 -7.95 1.33
N ILE A 33 6.40 -7.54 2.26
CA ILE A 33 7.49 -8.38 2.75
C ILE A 33 6.91 -9.45 3.66
N ASP A 34 7.16 -10.70 3.31
CA ASP A 34 6.78 -11.86 4.10
C ASP A 34 7.90 -12.22 5.07
N ARG A 35 7.52 -12.47 6.31
CA ARG A 35 8.41 -12.77 7.43
C ARG A 35 8.00 -14.07 8.12
N ASP A 36 7.18 -14.87 7.46
CA ASP A 36 6.71 -16.13 8.00
C ASP A 36 7.78 -17.21 7.94
N THR A 37 7.58 -18.28 8.69
CA THR A 37 8.44 -19.47 8.60
C THR A 37 8.28 -20.13 7.24
N TYR A 38 9.34 -20.82 6.79
CA TYR A 38 9.36 -21.47 5.48
C TYR A 38 8.15 -22.41 5.27
N ASP A 39 7.87 -23.28 6.25
CA ASP A 39 6.77 -24.24 6.13
C ASP A 39 5.40 -23.56 6.00
N TYR A 40 5.20 -22.44 6.70
CA TYR A 40 3.97 -21.68 6.60
C TYR A 40 3.84 -20.99 5.24
N TRP A 41 4.88 -20.29 4.78
CA TRP A 41 4.93 -19.70 3.44
C TRP A 41 4.68 -20.74 2.33
N VAL A 42 5.24 -21.95 2.49
CA VAL A 42 4.97 -23.07 1.58
C VAL A 42 3.51 -23.49 1.60
N SER A 43 2.90 -23.62 2.78
CA SER A 43 1.49 -23.99 2.90
C SER A 43 0.53 -22.94 2.32
N LEU A 44 0.95 -21.66 2.27
CA LEU A 44 0.22 -20.56 1.64
C LEU A 44 0.44 -20.44 0.12
N GLY A 45 1.12 -21.41 -0.51
CA GLY A 45 1.27 -21.46 -1.96
C GLY A 45 2.50 -20.73 -2.51
N ARG A 46 3.49 -20.43 -1.67
CA ARG A 46 4.84 -19.98 -2.09
C ARG A 46 4.86 -18.69 -2.91
N LYS A 47 3.98 -17.74 -2.60
CA LYS A 47 3.91 -16.46 -3.32
C LYS A 47 5.25 -15.73 -3.29
N SER A 48 5.68 -15.24 -4.45
CA SER A 48 6.80 -14.34 -4.56
C SER A 48 6.42 -12.94 -4.05
N THR A 49 7.42 -12.07 -3.88
CA THR A 49 7.19 -10.66 -3.57
C THR A 49 6.39 -9.96 -4.68
N ALA A 50 6.58 -10.34 -5.94
CA ALA A 50 5.85 -9.77 -7.07
C ALA A 50 4.37 -10.19 -7.04
N ASP A 51 4.08 -11.46 -6.73
CA ASP A 51 2.70 -11.95 -6.60
C ASP A 51 1.96 -11.19 -5.49
N ARG A 52 2.59 -11.05 -4.31
CA ARG A 52 2.02 -10.30 -3.19
C ARG A 52 1.83 -8.81 -3.52
N ALA A 53 2.74 -8.21 -4.30
CA ALA A 53 2.58 -6.82 -4.74
C ALA A 53 1.38 -6.67 -5.70
N SER A 54 1.18 -7.64 -6.61
CA SER A 54 0.01 -7.67 -7.49
C SER A 54 -1.29 -7.78 -6.70
N ASP A 55 -1.35 -8.70 -5.72
CA ASP A 55 -2.53 -8.85 -4.85
C ASP A 55 -2.85 -7.55 -4.08
N GLU A 56 -1.83 -6.85 -3.56
CA GLU A 56 -2.03 -5.59 -2.84
C GLU A 56 -2.56 -4.48 -3.75
N VAL A 57 -2.12 -4.43 -5.02
CA VAL A 57 -2.69 -3.49 -6.00
C VAL A 57 -4.17 -3.77 -6.23
N GLU A 58 -4.55 -5.02 -6.45
CA GLU A 58 -5.95 -5.41 -6.61
C GLU A 58 -6.79 -5.04 -5.38
N ARG A 59 -6.25 -5.31 -4.17
CA ARG A 59 -6.89 -4.94 -2.91
C ARG A 59 -7.08 -3.43 -2.78
N LEU A 60 -6.05 -2.64 -3.08
CA LEU A 60 -6.10 -1.18 -3.00
C LEU A 60 -7.14 -0.59 -3.95
N LEU A 61 -7.19 -1.07 -5.20
CA LEU A 61 -8.17 -0.65 -6.20
C LEU A 61 -9.61 -1.00 -5.78
N LYS A 62 -9.81 -2.16 -5.16
CA LYS A 62 -11.12 -2.61 -4.68
C LYS A 62 -11.60 -1.83 -3.47
N GLU A 63 -10.72 -1.55 -2.51
CA GLU A 63 -11.09 -0.91 -1.25
C GLU A 63 -11.17 0.61 -1.33
N ASN A 64 -10.42 1.23 -2.25
CA ASN A 64 -10.37 2.69 -2.41
C ASN A 64 -10.79 3.06 -3.83
N PRO A 65 -12.07 2.87 -4.21
CA PRO A 65 -12.55 3.34 -5.49
C PRO A 65 -12.36 4.86 -5.59
N PRO A 66 -12.02 5.38 -6.78
CA PRO A 66 -11.85 6.81 -6.97
C PRO A 66 -13.13 7.56 -6.58
N ILE A 67 -12.96 8.73 -5.96
CA ILE A 67 -14.08 9.63 -5.70
C ILE A 67 -14.62 10.05 -7.07
N LEU A 68 -15.90 9.76 -7.32
CA LEU A 68 -16.58 10.23 -8.51
C LEU A 68 -16.72 11.76 -8.41
N LEU A 69 -16.17 12.46 -9.39
CA LEU A 69 -16.40 13.89 -9.54
C LEU A 69 -17.85 14.12 -9.94
N GLU A 70 -18.37 15.30 -9.62
CA GLU A 70 -19.69 15.72 -10.09
C GLU A 70 -19.71 15.76 -11.63
N ASP A 71 -20.86 15.39 -12.22
CA ASP A 71 -20.99 15.21 -13.66
C ASP A 71 -20.67 16.51 -14.44
N ASP A 72 -20.97 17.67 -13.88
CA ASP A 72 -20.68 18.98 -14.47
C ASP A 72 -19.18 19.26 -14.56
N ILE A 73 -18.41 18.90 -13.52
CA ILE A 73 -16.95 18.97 -13.49
C ILE A 73 -16.37 18.04 -14.55
N ILE A 74 -16.88 16.81 -14.65
CA ILE A 74 -16.41 15.83 -15.66
C ILE A 74 -16.63 16.38 -17.07
N GLN A 75 -17.82 16.93 -17.35
CA GLN A 75 -18.12 17.51 -18.66
C GLN A 75 -17.22 18.69 -18.98
N GLU A 76 -16.93 19.55 -18.01
CA GLU A 76 -16.06 20.71 -18.23
C GLU A 76 -14.61 20.28 -18.49
N LEU A 77 -14.09 19.31 -17.73
CA LEU A 77 -12.78 18.71 -17.98
C LEU A 77 -12.70 18.11 -19.39
N GLN A 78 -13.74 17.38 -19.82
CA GLN A 78 -13.79 16.82 -21.18
C GLN A 78 -13.76 17.89 -22.27
N LYS A 79 -14.46 19.03 -22.08
CA LYS A 79 -14.42 20.15 -23.04
C LYS A 79 -13.02 20.75 -23.14
N ILE A 80 -12.36 20.96 -21.99
CA ILE A 80 -11.00 21.50 -21.93
C ILE A 80 -10.02 20.55 -22.63
N MET A 81 -10.07 19.25 -22.30
CA MET A 81 -9.23 18.23 -22.93
C MET A 81 -9.47 18.14 -24.44
N LEU A 82 -10.72 18.24 -24.90
CA LEU A 82 -11.05 18.21 -26.33
C LEU A 82 -10.55 19.46 -27.07
N ALA A 83 -10.59 20.63 -26.42
CA ALA A 83 -10.06 21.86 -27.02
C ALA A 83 -8.54 21.75 -27.24
N ASP A 84 -7.80 21.36 -26.20
CA ASP A 84 -6.35 21.13 -26.29
C ASP A 84 -5.99 20.05 -27.32
N ALA A 85 -6.73 18.93 -27.34
CA ALA A 85 -6.55 17.87 -28.32
C ALA A 85 -6.69 18.41 -29.76
N ARG A 86 -7.72 19.21 -30.05
CA ARG A 86 -7.94 19.79 -31.38
C ARG A 86 -6.83 20.73 -31.81
N ASP A 87 -6.35 21.57 -30.88
CA ASP A 87 -5.23 22.48 -31.13
C ASP A 87 -3.94 21.70 -31.48
N ASN A 88 -3.81 20.47 -30.98
CA ASN A 88 -2.71 19.55 -31.27
C ASN A 88 -3.02 18.53 -32.39
N GLY A 89 -4.10 18.73 -33.16
CA GLY A 89 -4.44 17.88 -34.31
C GLY A 89 -5.11 16.54 -33.98
N ILE A 90 -5.58 16.36 -32.75
CA ILE A 90 -6.33 15.19 -32.28
C ILE A 90 -7.82 15.55 -32.23
N SER A 91 -8.65 14.86 -33.03
CA SER A 91 -10.07 15.20 -33.18
C SER A 91 -10.99 14.65 -32.10
N THR A 92 -10.54 13.64 -31.35
CA THR A 92 -11.33 12.92 -30.33
C THR A 92 -10.44 12.49 -29.17
N LEU A 93 -11.00 12.39 -27.97
CA LEU A 93 -10.28 11.82 -26.83
C LEU A 93 -10.17 10.30 -26.97
N PRO A 94 -9.08 9.68 -26.50
CA PRO A 94 -8.95 8.23 -26.47
C PRO A 94 -10.09 7.57 -25.69
N GLU A 95 -10.57 6.44 -26.17
CA GLU A 95 -11.50 5.60 -25.41
C GLU A 95 -10.79 5.02 -24.19
N LEU A 96 -11.36 5.27 -23.01
CA LEU A 96 -10.95 4.57 -21.80
C LEU A 96 -11.52 3.16 -21.88
N LYS A 97 -10.67 2.16 -22.06
CA LYS A 97 -11.06 0.77 -21.85
C LYS A 97 -11.28 0.58 -20.35
N SER A 98 -12.54 0.44 -19.96
CA SER A 98 -12.98 0.00 -18.64
C SER A 98 -12.71 -1.49 -18.45
#